data_AF-A0A9E5J3H6-F1
#
_entry.id   AF-A0A9E5J3H6-F1
#
_cell.length_a   1.000
_cell.length_b   1.000
_cell.length_c   1.000
_cell.angle_alpha   90.00
_cell.angle_beta   90.00
_cell.angle_gamma   90.00
#
_symmetry.space_group_name_H-M   'P 1'
#
loop_
_entity.id
_entity.type
_entity.pdbx_description
1 polymer ?
#
loop_
_entity_poly.entity_id
_entity_poly.type
_entity_poly.pdbx_seq_one_letter_code
_entity_poly.pdbx_strand_id
1 'polypeptide(L)'
;YTMAKYGMSMCVLGLADELKNDGIGVNALWPRTAIDTAALAMIPGVDTAFCRTTEIISDSAYIILNRDGKDCSGNFFIDDEVLASEGITDLDKYAVVPGTKEFINDLYVD
;
A
#
# COMPACT_ATOMS: atom_id res chain seq x y z
N TYR A 1 -4.73 13.94 11.72
CA TYR A 1 -4.13 12.96 10.80
C TYR A 1 -5.20 12.17 10.04
N THR A 2 -6.09 11.43 10.71
CA THR A 2 -7.15 10.63 10.07
C THR A 2 -7.99 11.39 9.03
N MET A 3 -8.54 12.57 9.36
CA MET A 3 -9.31 13.37 8.37
C MET A 3 -8.51 13.70 7.11
N ALA A 4 -7.22 14.00 7.23
CA ALA A 4 -6.37 14.31 6.08
C ALA A 4 -6.13 13.05 5.22
N LYS A 5 -5.85 11.90 5.84
CA LYS A 5 -5.63 10.63 5.13
C LYS A 5 -6.90 10.11 4.47
N TYR A 6 -8.02 10.12 5.17
CA TYR A 6 -9.33 9.78 4.60
C TYR A 6 -9.73 10.77 3.50
N GLY A 7 -9.39 12.06 3.63
CA GLY A 7 -9.59 13.05 2.57
C GLY A 7 -8.93 12.65 1.25
N MET A 8 -7.70 12.13 1.28
CA MET A 8 -7.04 11.60 0.08
C MET A 8 -7.81 10.43 -0.54
N SER A 9 -8.32 9.50 0.29
CA SER A 9 -9.16 8.39 -0.16
C SER A 9 -10.49 8.87 -0.76
N MET A 10 -11.10 9.92 -0.21
CA MET A 10 -12.31 10.53 -0.78
C MET A 10 -12.02 11.18 -2.14
N CYS A 11 -10.83 11.76 -2.35
CA CYS A 11 -10.42 12.25 -3.66
C CYS A 11 -10.33 11.10 -4.69
N VAL A 12 -9.88 9.91 -4.30
CA VAL A 12 -9.88 8.72 -5.19
C VAL A 12 -11.31 8.39 -5.62
N LEU A 13 -12.26 8.35 -4.69
CA LEU A 13 -13.67 8.07 -5.03
C LEU A 13 -14.25 9.06 -6.05
N GLY A 14 -14.02 10.36 -5.85
CA GLY A 14 -14.54 11.39 -6.75
C GLY A 14 -13.87 11.36 -8.13
N LEU A 15 -12.54 11.35 -8.15
CA LEU A 15 -11.76 11.44 -9.38
C LEU A 15 -11.85 10.17 -10.23
N ALA A 16 -12.03 9.00 -9.61
CA ALA A 16 -12.18 7.74 -10.35
C ALA A 16 -13.40 7.74 -11.27
N ASP A 17 -14.52 8.32 -10.83
CA ASP A 17 -15.73 8.45 -11.66
C ASP A 17 -15.63 9.64 -12.62
N GLU A 18 -15.11 10.79 -12.14
CA GLU A 18 -14.95 12.01 -12.95
C GLU A 18 -14.09 11.77 -14.21
N LEU A 19 -12.98 11.03 -14.07
CA LEU A 19 -12.00 10.82 -15.14
C LEU A 19 -12.20 9.49 -15.91
N LYS A 20 -13.28 8.77 -15.62
CA LYS A 20 -13.54 7.44 -16.22
C LYS A 20 -13.58 7.48 -17.75
N ASN A 21 -14.21 8.50 -18.31
CA ASN A 21 -14.33 8.66 -19.78
C ASN A 21 -13.00 8.99 -20.46
N ASP A 22 -12.04 9.54 -19.71
CA ASP A 22 -10.69 9.82 -20.20
C ASP A 22 -9.77 8.58 -20.10
N GLY A 23 -10.25 7.48 -19.50
CA GLY A 23 -9.49 6.25 -19.30
C GLY A 23 -8.36 6.38 -18.28
N ILE A 24 -8.47 7.33 -17.34
CA ILE A 24 -7.46 7.56 -16.30
C ILE A 24 -7.81 6.71 -15.08
N GLY A 25 -6.91 5.79 -14.71
CA GLY A 25 -7.05 4.97 -13.50
C GLY A 25 -6.69 5.76 -12.25
N VAL A 26 -7.63 5.89 -11.31
CA VAL A 26 -7.41 6.57 -10.02
C VAL A 26 -7.64 5.57 -8.89
N ASN A 27 -6.59 5.27 -8.13
CA ASN A 27 -6.63 4.26 -7.06
C ASN A 27 -5.82 4.73 -5.85
N ALA A 28 -6.07 4.10 -4.70
CA ALA A 28 -5.21 4.19 -3.52
C ALA A 28 -4.44 2.87 -3.32
N LEU A 29 -3.24 2.97 -2.74
CA LEU A 29 -2.45 1.83 -2.28
C LEU A 29 -2.03 2.11 -0.82
N TRP A 30 -2.19 1.11 0.04
CA TRP A 30 -1.87 1.18 1.46
C TRP A 30 -1.06 -0.05 1.92
N PRO A 31 -0.10 0.08 2.85
CA PRO A 31 0.57 -1.07 3.42
C PRO A 31 -0.32 -1.83 4.39
N ARG A 32 -0.21 -3.16 4.43
CA ARG A 32 -0.75 -3.96 5.57
C ARG A 32 0.02 -3.67 6.85
N THR A 33 1.33 -3.53 6.74
CA THR A 33 2.27 -3.45 7.86
C THR A 33 3.12 -2.19 7.78
N ALA A 34 3.61 -1.72 8.92
CA ALA A 34 4.53 -0.59 8.99
C ALA A 34 5.75 -0.78 8.06
N ILE A 35 6.14 0.30 7.37
CA ILE A 35 7.22 0.30 6.38
C ILE A 35 8.42 1.07 6.93
N ASP A 36 9.59 0.43 6.91
CA ASP A 36 10.84 1.02 7.40
C ASP A 36 11.27 2.21 6.53
N THR A 37 10.99 3.40 7.04
CA THR A 37 11.34 4.67 6.44
C THR A 37 11.96 5.57 7.49
N ALA A 38 12.79 6.53 7.06
CA ALA A 38 13.38 7.52 7.97
C ALA A 38 12.31 8.29 8.78
N ALA A 39 11.11 8.49 8.23
CA ALA A 39 10.01 9.14 8.94
C ALA A 39 9.43 8.25 10.05
N LEU A 40 9.30 6.94 9.80
CA LEU A 40 8.78 6.00 10.78
C LEU A 40 9.76 5.82 11.95
N ALA A 41 11.06 5.82 11.68
CA ALA A 41 12.11 5.76 12.71
C ALA A 41 12.07 6.93 13.72
N MET A 42 11.38 8.02 13.40
CA MET A 42 11.21 9.18 14.28
C MET A 42 9.98 9.05 15.20
N ILE A 43 9.14 8.03 15.04
CA ILE A 43 7.96 7.80 15.89
C ILE A 43 8.40 7.01 17.14
N PRO A 44 8.22 7.56 18.35
CA PRO A 44 8.59 6.86 19.59
C PRO A 44 7.85 5.53 19.73
N GLY A 45 8.61 4.46 19.99
CA GLY A 45 8.06 3.13 20.26
C GLY A 45 7.87 2.24 19.04
N VAL A 46 8.23 2.71 17.84
CA VAL A 46 8.28 1.84 16.65
C VAL A 46 9.65 1.18 16.56
N ASP A 47 9.67 -0.15 16.56
CA ASP A 47 10.86 -0.95 16.29
C ASP A 47 10.86 -1.39 14.83
N THR A 48 11.81 -0.87 14.06
CA THR A 48 11.91 -1.11 12.62
C THR A 48 12.24 -2.57 12.29
N ALA A 49 12.72 -3.37 13.25
CA ALA A 49 12.94 -4.80 13.08
C ALA A 49 11.64 -5.58 12.76
N PHE A 50 10.49 -5.04 13.17
CA PHE A 50 9.16 -5.61 12.92
C PHE A 50 8.41 -4.90 11.79
N CYS A 51 9.14 -4.18 10.92
CA CYS A 51 8.62 -3.53 9.73
C CYS A 51 8.94 -4.33 8.47
N ARG A 52 8.27 -3.98 7.37
CA ARG A 52 8.66 -4.39 6.02
C ARG A 52 9.47 -3.31 5.32
N THR A 53 10.24 -3.71 4.33
CA THR A 53 11.04 -2.81 3.51
C THR A 53 10.18 -2.07 2.49
N THR A 54 10.67 -0.96 1.95
CA THR A 54 9.95 -0.12 0.99
C THR A 54 9.63 -0.81 -0.35
N GLU A 55 10.32 -1.89 -0.67
CA GLU A 55 10.17 -2.66 -1.90
C GLU A 55 8.78 -3.30 -2.02
N ILE A 56 8.09 -3.64 -0.91
CA ILE A 56 6.74 -4.23 -0.99
C ILE A 56 5.72 -3.26 -1.59
N ILE A 57 5.81 -1.98 -1.22
CA ILE A 57 4.96 -0.92 -1.76
C ILE A 57 5.37 -0.60 -3.19
N SER A 58 6.67 -0.63 -3.50
CA SER A 58 7.19 -0.35 -4.83
C SER A 58 6.76 -1.42 -5.85
N ASP A 59 6.87 -2.70 -5.50
CA ASP A 59 6.44 -3.81 -6.34
C ASP A 59 4.90 -3.79 -6.54
N SER A 60 4.14 -3.52 -5.47
CA SER A 60 2.68 -3.39 -5.54
C SER A 60 2.26 -2.21 -6.43
N ALA A 61 2.92 -1.05 -6.29
CA ALA A 61 2.67 0.10 -7.14
C ALA A 61 3.02 -0.19 -8.60
N TYR A 62 4.13 -0.89 -8.85
CA TYR A 62 4.51 -1.31 -10.21
C TYR A 62 3.42 -2.17 -10.86
N ILE A 63 2.85 -3.13 -10.14
CA ILE A 63 1.74 -3.96 -10.63
C ILE A 63 0.53 -3.09 -11.00
N ILE A 64 0.10 -2.21 -10.10
CA ILE A 64 -1.07 -1.34 -10.32
C ILE A 64 -0.85 -0.41 -11.52
N LEU A 65 0.33 0.20 -11.62
CA LEU A 65 0.67 1.15 -12.68
C LEU A 65 0.76 0.51 -14.08
N ASN A 66 0.90 -0.81 -14.16
CA ASN A 66 0.89 -1.54 -15.43
C ASN A 66 -0.50 -2.07 -15.82
N ARG A 67 -1.54 -1.85 -15.00
CA ARG A 67 -2.93 -2.18 -15.36
C ARG A 67 -3.52 -1.10 -16.26
N ASP A 68 -4.46 -1.48 -17.14
CA ASP A 68 -5.19 -0.49 -17.94
C ASP A 68 -6.07 0.37 -17.02
N GLY A 69 -5.88 1.70 -17.07
CA GLY A 69 -6.64 2.65 -16.27
C GLY A 69 -8.15 2.66 -16.54
N LYS A 70 -8.58 2.16 -17.70
CA LYS A 70 -10.00 1.98 -18.03
C LYS A 70 -10.67 0.89 -17.20
N ASP A 71 -9.91 -0.15 -16.86
CA ASP A 71 -10.40 -1.33 -16.13
C ASP A 71 -9.97 -1.31 -14.65
N CYS A 72 -8.94 -0.53 -14.31
CA CYS A 72 -8.38 -0.42 -12.96
C CYS A 72 -8.50 1.01 -12.41
N SER A 73 -9.68 1.34 -11.89
CA SER A 73 -9.97 2.64 -11.25
C SER A 73 -10.94 2.46 -10.07
N GLY A 74 -10.87 3.36 -9.07
CA GLY A 74 -11.73 3.37 -7.89
C GLY A 74 -11.36 2.38 -6.79
N ASN A 75 -10.18 1.77 -6.84
CA ASN A 75 -9.77 0.74 -5.89
C ASN A 75 -8.99 1.30 -4.69
N PHE A 76 -9.07 0.59 -3.56
CA PHE A 76 -8.27 0.81 -2.35
C PHE A 76 -7.45 -0.44 -2.07
N PHE A 77 -6.28 -0.50 -2.68
CA PHE A 77 -5.43 -1.69 -2.63
C PHE A 77 -4.65 -1.80 -1.32
N ILE A 78 -4.47 -3.04 -0.86
CA ILE A 78 -3.44 -3.40 0.12
C ILE A 78 -2.30 -4.13 -0.58
N ASP A 79 -1.06 -3.81 -0.21
CA ASP A 79 0.16 -4.33 -0.83
C ASP A 79 0.23 -5.87 -0.92
N ASP A 80 -0.06 -6.57 0.17
CA ASP A 80 -0.07 -8.04 0.19
C ASP A 80 -1.13 -8.66 -0.73
N GLU A 81 -2.32 -8.07 -0.81
CA GLU A 81 -3.40 -8.50 -1.70
C GLU A 81 -3.06 -8.26 -3.17
N VAL A 82 -2.40 -7.14 -3.48
CA VAL A 82 -1.92 -6.86 -4.84
C VAL A 82 -0.87 -7.88 -5.27
N LEU A 83 0.11 -8.16 -4.42
CA LEU A 83 1.14 -9.16 -4.69
C LEU A 83 0.54 -10.57 -4.81
N ALA A 84 -0.40 -10.92 -3.94
CA ALA A 84 -1.11 -12.20 -4.01
C ALA A 84 -1.91 -12.35 -5.31
N SER A 85 -2.45 -11.25 -5.87
CA SER A 85 -3.15 -11.28 -7.16
C SER A 85 -2.24 -11.65 -8.34
N GLU A 86 -0.93 -11.47 -8.19
CA GLU A 86 0.10 -11.91 -9.16
C GLU A 86 0.77 -13.23 -8.73
N GLY A 87 0.21 -13.95 -7.74
CA GLY A 87 0.72 -15.22 -7.23
C GLY A 87 1.89 -15.09 -6.24
N ILE A 88 2.28 -13.88 -5.85
CA ILE A 88 3.37 -13.64 -4.90
C ILE A 88 2.78 -13.69 -3.48
N THR A 89 2.94 -14.83 -2.83
CA THR A 89 2.42 -15.07 -1.47
C THR A 89 3.52 -15.26 -0.43
N ASP A 90 4.73 -15.59 -0.86
CA ASP A 90 5.92 -15.54 -0.01
C ASP A 90 6.45 -14.11 0.05
N LEU A 91 6.26 -13.48 1.20
CA LEU A 91 6.63 -12.09 1.46
C LEU A 91 7.88 -11.97 2.34
N ASP A 92 8.57 -13.07 2.65
CA ASP A 92 9.72 -13.06 3.58
C ASP A 92 10.84 -12.13 3.10
N LYS A 93 11.01 -11.96 1.78
CA LYS A 93 12.01 -11.04 1.19
C LYS A 93 11.77 -9.56 1.54
N TYR A 94 10.54 -9.21 1.94
CA TYR A 94 10.18 -7.84 2.31
C TYR A 94 10.34 -7.58 3.81
N ALA A 95 10.74 -8.56 4.62
CA ALA A 95 11.02 -8.33 6.03
C ALA A 95 12.35 -7.59 6.20
N VAL A 96 12.39 -6.55 7.03
CA VAL A 96 13.65 -5.86 7.38
C VAL A 96 14.64 -6.83 8.03
N VAL A 97 14.13 -7.67 8.94
CA VAL A 97 14.89 -8.77 9.55
C VAL A 97 14.41 -10.10 8.96
N PRO A 98 15.27 -10.86 8.27
CA PRO A 98 14.90 -12.16 7.72
C PRO A 98 14.39 -13.12 8.80
N GLY A 99 13.27 -13.78 8.51
CA GLY A 99 12.64 -14.75 9.42
C GLY A 99 11.66 -14.14 10.42
N THR A 100 11.48 -12.82 10.46
CA THR A 100 10.41 -12.18 11.25
C THR A 100 9.03 -12.67 10.80
N LYS A 101 8.19 -13.05 11.77
CA LYS A 101 6.82 -13.54 11.53
C LYS A 101 5.73 -12.67 12.16
N GLU A 102 6.11 -11.78 13.06
CA GLU A 102 5.21 -10.78 13.65
C GLU A 102 5.61 -9.41 13.12
N PHE A 103 4.65 -8.66 12.60
CA PHE A 103 4.86 -7.32 12.07
C PHE A 103 3.94 -6.34 12.76
N ILE A 104 4.35 -5.07 12.79
CA ILE A 104 3.49 -3.99 13.26
C ILE A 104 2.45 -3.74 12.16
N ASN A 105 1.16 -3.92 12.46
CA ASN A 105 0.10 -3.53 11.55
C ASN A 105 0.15 -2.02 11.29
N ASP A 106 -0.08 -1.63 10.03
CA ASP A 106 -0.22 -0.20 9.72
C ASP A 106 -1.55 0.33 10.28
N LEU A 107 -1.63 1.65 10.40
CA LEU A 107 -2.85 2.33 10.82
C LEU A 107 -3.99 2.03 9.84
N TYR A 108 -5.20 1.93 10.38
CA TYR A 108 -6.46 1.78 9.63
C TYR A 108 -6.69 0.39 8.99
N VAL A 109 -5.85 -0.59 9.32
CA VAL A 109 -5.98 -1.97 8.83
C VAL A 109 -5.92 -2.94 10.02
N ASP A 110 -6.73 -4.00 9.93
CA ASP A 110 -6.89 -5.04 10.95
C ASP A 110 -6.05 -6.28 10.61
#